data_AF-A0A6J4TN26-F1
#
_entry.id   AF-A0A6J4TN26-F1
#
_cell.length_a   1.000
_cell.length_b   1.000
_cell.length_c   1.000
_cell.angle_alpha   90.00
_cell.angle_beta   90.00
_cell.angle_gamma   90.00
#
_symmetry.space_group_name_H-M   'P 1'
#
loop_
_entity.id
_entity.type
_entity.pdbx_description
1 polymer ?
#
loop_
_entity_poly.entity_id
_entity_poly.type
_entity_poly.pdbx_seq_one_letter_code
_entity_poly.pdbx_strand_id
1 'polypeptide(L)' 'MTQYRVFYRTDNKERLRGFEPIEAGDDTTAIRDAEAQQRAIAVELWCANRLVKKWDLVQANANEA' A
#
# COMPACT_ATOMS: atom_id res chain seq x y z
N MET A 1 -5.62 -16.19 11.37
CA MET A 1 -5.16 -15.36 10.24
C MET A 1 -5.68 -13.96 10.45
N THR A 2 -4.87 -12.95 10.17
CA THR A 2 -5.22 -11.55 10.41
C THR A 2 -5.46 -10.85 9.08
N GLN A 3 -6.53 -10.07 9.00
CA GLN A 3 -6.91 -9.38 7.78
C GLN A 3 -6.29 -7.98 7.73
N TYR A 4 -5.49 -7.75 6.70
CA TYR A 4 -4.88 -6.48 6.37
C TYR A 4 -5.59 -5.85 5.17
N ARG A 5 -5.51 -4.53 5.06
CA ARG A 5 -6.09 -3.73 4.00
C ARG A 5 -4.99 -2.86 3.42
N VAL A 6 -4.59 -3.14 2.18
CA VAL A 6 -3.66 -2.30 1.44
C VAL A 6 -4.46 -1.30 0.62
N PHE A 7 -4.17 -0.02 0.77
CA PHE A 7 -4.80 1.06 0.01
C PHE A 7 -3.87 1.52 -1.10
N TYR A 8 -4.48 1.83 -2.24
CA TYR A 8 -3.76 2.28 -3.43
C TYR A 8 -4.18 3.72 -3.77
N ARG A 9 -3.22 4.55 -4.14
CA ARG A 9 -3.49 5.86 -4.77
C ARG A 9 -3.63 5.70 -6.29
N THR A 10 -4.27 6.67 -6.93
CA THR A 10 -4.18 6.79 -8.38
C THR A 10 -3.05 7.72 -8.77
N ASP A 11 -2.66 7.67 -10.04
CA ASP A 11 -1.66 8.54 -10.68
C ASP A 11 -1.95 10.05 -10.44
N ASN A 12 -3.22 10.41 -10.23
CA ASN A 12 -3.64 11.77 -9.89
C ASN A 12 -3.38 12.19 -8.43
N LYS A 13 -2.63 11.42 -7.63
CA LYS A 13 -2.10 11.74 -6.27
C LYS A 13 -3.11 12.16 -5.18
N GLU A 14 -4.38 12.38 -5.50
CA GLU A 14 -5.34 13.04 -4.59
C GLU A 14 -6.39 12.11 -3.97
N ARG A 15 -6.62 10.92 -4.54
CA ARG A 15 -7.66 9.98 -4.03
C ARG A 15 -7.15 8.54 -3.91
N LEU A 16 -7.48 7.92 -2.77
CA LEU A 16 -7.36 6.47 -2.59
C LEU A 16 -8.40 5.80 -3.51
N ARG A 17 -7.95 4.94 -4.42
CA ARG A 17 -8.83 4.30 -5.42
C ARG A 17 -9.61 3.11 -4.86
N GLY A 18 -9.13 2.54 -3.77
CA GLY A 18 -9.70 1.34 -3.18
C GLY A 18 -8.72 0.69 -2.20
N PHE A 19 -9.16 -0.41 -1.62
CA PHE A 19 -8.33 -1.28 -0.80
C PHE A 19 -8.43 -2.72 -1.30
N GLU A 20 -7.34 -3.47 -1.19
CA GLU A 20 -7.37 -4.93 -1.35
C GLU A 20 -7.11 -5.59 0.01
N PRO A 21 -7.84 -6.67 0.33
CA PRO A 21 -7.58 -7.45 1.53
C PRO A 21 -6.33 -8.32 1.33
N ILE A 22 -5.47 -8.37 2.34
CA ILE A 22 -4.33 -9.30 2.43
C ILE A 22 -4.52 -10.13 3.69
N GLU A 23 -4.42 -11.45 3.56
CA GLU A 23 -4.42 -12.36 4.70
C GLU A 23 -2.99 -12.74 5.05
N ALA A 24 -2.55 -12.37 6.25
CA ALA A 24 -1.20 -12.68 6.72
C ALA A 24 -1.19 -13.11 8.18
N GLY A 25 -0.16 -13.87 8.57
CA GLY A 25 0.05 -14.28 9.96
C GLY A 25 0.57 -13.15 10.85
N ASP A 26 1.29 -12.21 10.27
CA ASP A 26 2.04 -11.17 10.96
C ASP A 26 2.26 -9.95 10.05
N ASP A 27 2.68 -8.84 10.66
CA ASP A 27 2.90 -7.56 9.97
C ASP A 27 4.00 -7.67 8.90
N THR A 28 5.03 -8.49 9.12
CA THR A 28 6.17 -8.61 8.20
C THR A 28 5.75 -9.30 6.91
N THR A 29 5.00 -10.40 7.04
CA THR A 29 4.43 -11.12 5.90
C THR A 29 3.47 -10.20 5.13
N ALA A 30 2.59 -9.47 5.81
CA ALA A 30 1.67 -8.54 5.17
C ALA A 30 2.39 -7.42 4.40
N ILE A 31 3.48 -6.89 4.94
CA ILE A 31 4.31 -5.89 4.27
C ILE A 31 4.96 -6.49 3.03
N ARG A 32 5.53 -7.70 3.10
CA ARG A 32 6.16 -8.35 1.94
C ARG A 32 5.16 -8.65 0.83
N ASP A 33 3.96 -9.11 1.17
CA ASP A 33 2.89 -9.33 0.19
C ASP A 33 2.41 -8.02 -0.45
N ALA A 34 2.22 -6.97 0.36
CA ALA A 34 1.86 -5.64 -0.15
C ALA A 34 2.98 -5.04 -1.05
N GLU A 35 4.25 -5.28 -0.70
CA GLU A 35 5.42 -4.86 -1.48
C GLU A 35 5.55 -5.66 -2.78
N ALA A 36 5.30 -6.96 -2.77
CA ALA A 36 5.24 -7.78 -3.97
C ALA A 36 4.08 -7.36 -4.91
N GLN A 37 2.99 -6.86 -4.33
CA GLN A 37 1.87 -6.28 -5.06
C GLN A 37 2.09 -4.83 -5.52
N GLN A 38 3.30 -4.25 -5.38
CA GLN A 38 3.64 -2.89 -5.86
C GLN A 38 3.50 -2.75 -7.38
N ARG A 39 2.25 -2.70 -7.85
CA ARG A 39 1.83 -1.74 -8.86
C ARG A 39 2.10 -0.39 -8.21
N ALA A 40 2.84 0.50 -8.87
CA ALA A 40 3.51 1.72 -8.39
C ALA A 40 2.68 2.79 -7.61
N ILE A 41 1.71 2.36 -6.81
CA ILE A 41 0.57 3.10 -6.28
C ILE A 41 0.10 2.57 -4.90
N ALA A 42 0.61 1.44 -4.39
CA ALA A 42 0.31 1.01 -3.02
C ALA A 42 0.91 2.00 -2.01
N VAL A 43 0.09 2.57 -1.13
CA VAL A 43 0.51 3.67 -0.24
C VAL A 43 0.36 3.39 1.24
N GLU A 44 -0.60 2.58 1.66
CA GLU A 44 -0.90 2.41 3.08
C GLU A 44 -1.35 0.98 3.36
N LEU A 45 -0.75 0.33 4.34
CA LEU A 45 -1.14 -0.98 4.86
C LEU A 45 -1.73 -0.80 6.24
N TRP A 46 -2.96 -1.27 6.40
CA TRP A 46 -3.70 -1.22 7.65
C TRP A 46 -4.05 -2.61 8.14
N CYS A 47 -3.97 -2.82 9.44
CA CYS A 47 -4.47 -4.01 10.13
C CYS A 47 -5.60 -3.57 11.04
N ALA A 48 -6.84 -3.96 10.72
CA ALA A 48 -8.03 -3.34 11.33
C ALA A 48 -7.89 -1.79 11.34
N ASN A 49 -7.92 -1.12 12.48
CA ASN A 49 -7.81 0.34 12.60
C ASN A 49 -6.37 0.83 12.90
N ARG A 50 -5.36 -0.03 12.78
CA ARG A 50 -3.96 0.29 13.00
C ARG A 50 -3.23 0.45 11.68
N LEU A 51 -2.60 1.59 11.46
CA LEU A 51 -1.67 1.77 10.35
C LEU A 51 -0.39 0.98 10.64
N VAL A 52 -0.07 0.00 9.78
CA VAL A 52 1.10 -0.87 9.91
C VAL A 52 2.28 -0.24 9.19
N LYS A 53 2.07 0.18 7.95
CA LYS A 53 3.10 0.82 7.13
C LYS A 53 2.46 1.80 6.17
N LYS A 54 3.16 2.91 5.93
CA LYS A 54 2.85 3.86 4.89
C LYS A 54 4.06 3.98 3.98
N TRP A 55 3.85 3.80 2.68
CA TRP A 55 4.87 4.05 1.68
C TRP A 55 4.68 5.45 1.16
N ASP A 56 5.76 6.23 1.14
CA ASP A 56 5.80 7.43 0.32
C ASP A 56 5.72 6.98 -1.14
N LEU A 57 4.79 7.58 -1.89
CA LEU A 57 4.88 7.53 -3.33
C LEU A 57 6.20 8.19 -3.69
N VAL A 58 7.23 7.39 -3.94
CA VAL A 58 8.36 7.85 -4.71
C VAL A 58 7.71 8.35 -5.98
N GLN A 59 7.65 9.67 -6.15
CA GLN A 59 7.27 10.26 -7.41
C GLN A 59 8.14 9.52 -8.41
N ALA A 60 7.54 8.65 -9.24
CA ALA A 60 8.20 8.18 -10.44
C ALA A 60 8.72 9.49 -11.04
N ASN A 61 10.05 9.65 -11.03
CA ASN A 61 10.69 10.92 -11.31
C ASN A 61 9.90 11.56 -12.45
N ALA A 62 9.30 12.71 -12.17
CA ALA A 62 9.09 13.67 -13.24
C ALA A 62 10.52 14.01 -13.67
N ASN A 63 11.11 13.13 -14.48
CA ASN A 63 12.43 13.27 -15.02
C ASN A 63 12.28 14.33 -16.09
N GLU A 64 12.34 15.57 -15.60
CA GLU A 64 13.05 16.71 -16.16
C GLU A 64 12.75 17.03 -17.62
N ALA A 65 12.04 18.16 -17.79
CA ALA A 65 12.25 19.22 -18.78
C ALA A 65 12.48 18.85 -20.26
#